data_AF-A0A7X9PPZ1-F1
#
_entry.id   AF-A0A7X9PPZ1-F1
#
_cell.length_a   1.000
_cell.length_b   1.000
_cell.length_c   1.000
_cell.angle_alpha   90.00
_cell.angle_beta   90.00
_cell.angle_gamma   90.00
#
_symmetry.space_group_name_H-M   'P 1'
#
loop_
_entity.id
_entity.type
_entity.pdbx_description
1 polymer ?
#
loop_
_entity_poly.entity_id
_entity_poly.type
_entity_poly.pdbx_seq_one_letter_code
_entity_poly.pdbx_strand_id
1 'polypeptide(L)' 'MIPGVSADIYKYVDEEGVLHLTNVPSIPNAKYILILKEKRVHFHSDIDVNKYDHIIAKAASKYKIDQALI' A
#
# COMPACT_ATOMS: atom_id res chain seq x y z
N MET A 1 -18.08 2.01 -2.13
CA MET A 1 -17.10 1.13 -1.47
C MET A 1 -15.85 1.14 -2.34
N ILE A 2 -14.79 1.81 -1.91
CA ILE A 2 -13.52 1.83 -2.65
C ILE A 2 -12.91 0.43 -2.45
N PRO A 3 -12.68 -0.37 -3.49
CA PRO A 3 -12.03 -1.66 -3.33
C PRO A 3 -10.65 -1.39 -2.73
N GLY A 4 -10.37 -1.99 -1.57
CA GLY A 4 -9.09 -1.82 -0.89
C GLY A 4 -7.97 -2.15 -1.86
N VAL A 5 -7.07 -1.19 -2.08
CA VAL A 5 -5.92 -1.35 -2.97
C VAL A 5 -5.00 -2.38 -2.30
N SER A 6 -5.10 -3.63 -2.73
CA SER A 6 -4.24 -4.73 -2.32
C SER A 6 -2.98 -4.68 -3.18
N ALA A 7 -1.78 -4.86 -2.61
CA ALA A 7 -0.54 -4.96 -3.38
C ALA A 7 -0.33 -6.36 -4.00
N ASP A 8 -1.44 -7.05 -4.31
CA ASP A 8 -1.45 -8.34 -5.00
C ASP A 8 -0.89 -8.18 -6.42
N ILE A 9 -0.14 -9.16 -6.90
CA ILE A 9 0.35 -9.20 -8.29
C ILE A 9 -0.40 -10.28 -9.06
N TYR A 10 -1.03 -9.85 -10.14
CA TYR A 10 -1.70 -10.69 -11.12
C TYR A 10 -0.88 -10.80 -12.38
N LYS A 11 -1.03 -11.91 -13.09
CA LYS A 11 -0.57 -12.07 -14.46
C LYS A 11 -1.72 -12.28 -15.42
N TYR A 12 -1.59 -11.82 -16.65
CA TYR A 12 -2.38 -12.31 -17.78
C TYR A 12 -1.51 -12.35 -19.04
N VAL A 13 -1.97 -13.11 -20.03
CA VAL A 13 -1.35 -13.16 -21.36
C VAL A 13 -2.34 -12.54 -22.33
N ASP A 14 -1.89 -11.60 -23.14
CA ASP A 14 -2.74 -10.95 -24.14
C ASP A 14 -2.85 -11.78 -25.43
N GLU A 15 -3.52 -11.23 -26.44
CA GLU A 15 -3.75 -11.88 -27.73
C GLU A 15 -2.46 -12.06 -28.54
N GLU A 16 -1.43 -11.24 -28.29
CA GLU A 16 -0.12 -11.34 -28.94
C GLU A 16 0.84 -12.30 -28.23
N GLY A 17 0.39 -12.89 -27.11
CA GLY A 17 1.19 -13.81 -26.30
C GLY A 17 2.13 -13.11 -25.31
N VAL A 18 1.98 -11.80 -25.10
CA VAL A 18 2.81 -11.05 -24.16
C VAL A 18 2.32 -11.27 -22.73
N LEU A 19 3.26 -11.59 -21.84
CA LEU A 19 3.00 -11.73 -20.41
C LEU A 19 2.97 -10.36 -19.73
N HIS A 20 1.83 -10.03 -19.12
CA HIS A 20 1.65 -8.81 -18.35
C HIS A 20 1.58 -9.13 -16.86
N LEU A 21 2.28 -8.33 -16.04
CA LEU A 21 2.22 -8.37 -14.58
C LEU A 21 1.64 -7.05 -14.07
N THR A 22 0.62 -7.09 -13.21
CA THR A 22 -0.04 -5.87 -12.72
C THR A 22 -0.59 -6.03 -11.30
N ASN A 23 -0.56 -4.95 -10.53
CA ASN A 23 -1.29 -4.82 -9.26
C ASN A 23 -2.68 -4.19 -9.43
N VAL A 24 -3.03 -3.79 -10.65
CA VAL A 24 -4.31 -3.17 -10.99
C VAL A 24 -4.88 -3.91 -12.20
N PRO A 25 -5.72 -4.96 -12.00
CA PRO A 25 -6.38 -5.65 -13.09
C PRO A 25 -7.48 -4.75 -13.67
N SER A 26 -7.14 -3.99 -14.71
CA SER A 26 -8.00 -2.93 -15.28
C SER A 26 -8.73 -3.35 -16.56
N ILE A 27 -8.27 -4.39 -17.24
CA ILE A 27 -8.87 -4.87 -18.50
C ILE A 27 -10.09 -5.76 -18.22
N PRO A 28 -11.29 -5.38 -18.68
CA PRO A 28 -12.47 -6.22 -18.54
C PRO A 28 -12.30 -7.57 -19.23
N ASN A 29 -12.74 -8.66 -18.59
CA ASN A 29 -12.72 -10.03 -19.12
C ASN A 29 -11.34 -10.66 -19.40
N ALA A 30 -10.24 -9.96 -19.12
CA ALA A 30 -8.92 -10.58 -19.16
C ALA A 30 -8.81 -11.66 -18.07
N LYS A 31 -8.20 -12.80 -18.42
CA LYS A 31 -8.01 -13.93 -17.50
C LYS A 31 -6.81 -13.69 -16.58
N TYR A 32 -7.00 -12.82 -15.59
CA TYR A 32 -5.99 -12.59 -14.56
C TYR A 32 -5.82 -13.81 -13.66
N ILE A 33 -4.57 -14.19 -13.41
CA ILE A 33 -4.16 -15.24 -12.48
C ILE A 33 -3.33 -14.57 -11.38
N LEU A 34 -3.77 -14.71 -10.13
CA LEU A 34 -3.00 -14.24 -8.97
C LEU A 34 -1.70 -15.06 -8.85
N ILE A 35 -0.56 -14.38 -8.82
CA ILE A 35 0.76 -15.04 -8.69
C ILE A 35 1.48 -14.68 -7.40
N LEU A 36 1.21 -13.50 -6.85
CA LEU A 36 1.73 -13.08 -5.56
C LEU A 36 0.61 -12.42 -4.79
N LYS A 37 0.27 -13.00 -3.65
CA LYS A 37 -0.67 -12.39 -2.71
C LYS A 37 0.11 -11.57 -1.70
N GLU A 38 -0.28 -10.33 -1.49
CA GLU A 38 0.28 -9.50 -0.43
C GLU A 38 0.05 -10.21 0.92
N LYS A 39 1.12 -10.39 1.70
CA LYS A 39 0.99 -10.87 3.07
C LYS A 39 0.34 -9.75 3.87
N ARG A 40 -0.83 -10.04 4.45
CA ARG A 40 -1.42 -9.14 5.43
C ARG A 40 -0.52 -9.11 6.66
N VAL A 41 0.23 -8.03 6.81
CA VAL A 41 0.81 -7.70 8.10
C VAL A 41 -0.36 -7.22 8.94
N HIS A 42 -0.80 -8.06 9.88
CA HIS A 42 -1.68 -7.61 10.94
C HIS A 42 -0.82 -6.66 11.79
N PHE A 43 -0.91 -5.36 11.49
CA PHE A 43 -0.48 -4.35 12.45
C PHE A 43 -1.18 -4.70 13.77
N HIS A 44 -0.40 -4.97 14.81
CA HIS A 44 -0.96 -5.27 16.12
C HIS A 44 -1.86 -4.07 16.48
N SER A 45 -3.08 -4.36 16.96
CA SER A 45 -4.04 -3.32 17.37
C SER A 45 -3.49 -2.36 18.43
N ASP A 46 -2.41 -2.78 19.09
CA ASP A 46 -1.81 -2.11 20.24
C ASP A 46 -0.75 -1.08 19.81
N ILE A 47 -0.67 -0.73 18.52
CA ILE A 47 0.13 0.39 18.05
C ILE A 47 -0.54 1.69 18.53
N ASP A 48 0.00 2.26 19.60
CA ASP A 48 -0.30 3.62 20.00
C ASP A 48 0.33 4.59 18.99
N VAL A 49 -0.49 5.08 18.07
CA VAL A 49 -0.10 6.05 17.04
C VAL A 49 0.32 7.39 17.62
N ASN A 50 -0.07 7.71 18.86
CA ASN A 50 0.24 8.98 19.51
C ASN A 50 1.47 8.88 20.43
N LYS A 51 2.08 7.69 20.55
CA LYS A 51 3.19 7.40 21.47
C LYS A 51 4.32 8.41 21.39
N TYR A 52 4.58 8.95 20.19
CA TYR A 52 5.70 9.85 19.93
C TYR A 52 5.29 11.30 19.65
N ASP A 53 4.00 11.63 19.69
CA ASP A 53 3.49 12.98 19.37
C ASP A 53 4.19 14.08 20.16
N HIS A 54 4.43 13.82 21.45
CA HIS A 54 5.11 14.76 22.32
C HIS A 54 6.58 15.02 21.89
N ILE A 55 7.27 14.01 21.36
CA ILE A 55 8.64 14.13 20.83
C ILE A 55 8.61 14.85 19.49
N ILE A 56 7.69 14.45 18.61
CA ILE A 56 7.45 15.04 17.29
C ILE A 56 7.17 16.53 17.42
N ALA A 57 6.21 16.91 18.28
CA ALA A 57 5.85 18.30 18.54
C ALA A 57 7.03 19.13 19.10
N LYS A 58 7.82 18.54 20.01
CA LYS A 58 9.00 19.21 20.58
C LYS A 58 10.08 19.45 19.52
N ALA A 59 10.33 18.47 18.64
CA ALA A 59 11.31 18.60 17.57
C ALA A 59 10.85 19.58 16.48
N ALA A 60 9.58 19.50 16.06
CA ALA A 60 8.95 20.44 15.14
C ALA A 60 9.09 21.88 15.64
N SER A 61 8.77 22.12 16.91
CA SER A 61 8.92 23.42 17.56
C SER A 61 10.38 23.90 17.61
N LYS A 62 11.32 23.00 17.95
CA LYS A 62 12.75 23.32 18.02
C LYS A 62 13.33 23.75 16.67
N TYR A 63 12.96 23.07 15.59
CA TYR A 63 13.48 23.32 14.25
C TYR A 63 12.60 24.23 13.40
N LYS A 64 11.44 24.67 13.92
CA LYS A 64 10.46 25.51 13.23
C LYS A 64 9.99 24.90 11.89
N ILE A 65 9.73 23.61 11.89
CA ILE A 65 9.17 22.89 10.74
C ILE A 65 7.83 22.27 11.10
N ASP A 66 7.04 21.94 10.09
CA ASP A 66 5.74 21.28 10.26
C ASP A 66 5.93 19.91 10.95
N GLN A 67 4.98 19.53 11.83
CA GLN A 67 5.00 18.24 12.51
C GLN A 67 4.96 17.07 11.52
N ALA A 68 4.33 17.23 10.36
CA ALA A 68 4.28 16.21 9.31
C ALA A 68 5.64 15.97 8.62
N LEU A 69 6.66 16.78 8.91
CA LEU A 69 8.01 16.69 8.35
C LEU A 69 9.05 16.13 9.35
N ILE A 70 8.62 15.76 10.56
CA ILE A 70 9.44 15.15 11.61
C ILE A 70 9.18 13.64 11.65
#